data_AF-X1LXG4-F1
#
_entry.id   AF-X1LXG4-F1
#
_cell.length_a   1.000
_cell.length_b   1.000
_cell.length_c   1.000
_cell.angle_alpha   90.00
_cell.angle_beta   90.00
_cell.angle_gamma   90.00
#
_symmetry.space_group_name_H-M   'P 1'
#
loop_
_entity.id
_entity.type
_entity.pdbx_description
1 polymer ?
#
loop_
_entity_poly.entity_id
_entity_poly.type
_entity_poly.pdbx_seq_one_letter_code
_entity_poly.pdbx_strand_id
1 'polypeptide(L)'
;MLIVAFGSDNVHKSLKEHHLSILESSGALIFIGLAFGGLAIVFFYNFLVGSPIFGHIPPSGPNPGDIWTAGVIPFMNIAVGLKVLAGLSAILLVMALATTLMEVEE
;
A
#
# COMPACT_ATOMS: atom_id res chain seq x y z
N MET A 1 -3.46 -12.15 11.68
CA MET A 1 -4.20 -13.45 11.65
C MET A 1 -3.30 -14.61 11.29
N LEU A 2 -2.58 -14.61 10.16
CA LEU A 2 -1.72 -15.74 9.77
C LEU A 2 -0.65 -16.10 10.82
N ILE A 3 0.05 -15.08 11.35
CA ILE A 3 1.06 -15.27 12.41
C ILE A 3 0.46 -15.93 13.65
N VAL A 4 -0.77 -15.54 14.03
CA VAL A 4 -1.46 -16.07 15.21
C VAL A 4 -1.95 -17.51 14.98
N ALA A 5 -2.43 -17.83 13.78
CA ALA A 5 -3.03 -19.14 13.48
C ALA A 5 -1.98 -20.23 13.18
N PHE A 6 -0.86 -19.88 12.55
CA PHE A 6 0.13 -20.83 12.05
C PHE A 6 1.51 -20.71 12.72
N GLY A 7 1.70 -19.74 13.60
CA GLY A 7 2.99 -19.45 14.24
C GLY A 7 3.95 -18.64 13.34
N SER A 8 4.88 -17.94 13.98
CA SER A 8 5.88 -17.09 13.32
C SER A 8 6.81 -17.87 12.39
N ASP A 9 7.26 -19.06 12.80
CA ASP A 9 8.20 -19.88 12.02
C ASP A 9 7.63 -20.36 10.67
N ASN A 10 6.36 -20.78 10.67
CA ASN A 10 5.72 -21.24 9.44
C ASN A 10 5.39 -20.08 8.49
N VAL A 11 5.05 -18.92 9.07
CA VAL A 11 4.79 -17.71 8.28
C VAL A 11 6.08 -17.13 7.71
N HIS A 12 7.19 -17.12 8.45
CA HIS A 12 8.49 -16.64 7.97
C HIS A 12 8.99 -17.45 6.76
N LYS A 13 8.75 -18.77 6.74
CA LYS A 13 9.07 -19.62 5.58
C LYS A 13 8.30 -19.22 4.31
N SER A 14 7.04 -18.79 4.47
CA SER A 14 6.18 -18.38 3.35
C SER A 14 6.35 -16.91 2.97
N LEU A 15 6.62 -16.03 3.94
CA LEU A 15 6.74 -14.58 3.80
C LEU A 15 8.04 -14.11 4.43
N LYS A 16 9.08 -13.97 3.60
CA LYS A 16 10.36 -13.43 4.04
C LYS A 16 10.27 -11.92 4.22
N GLU A 17 10.97 -11.41 5.23
CA GLU A 17 11.10 -9.97 5.51
C GLU A 17 11.56 -9.17 4.28
N HIS A 18 12.45 -9.73 3.48
CA HIS A 18 12.93 -9.11 2.25
C HIS A 18 11.79 -8.82 1.24
N HIS A 19 10.83 -9.74 1.08
CA HIS A 19 9.69 -9.52 0.18
C HIS A 19 8.77 -8.42 0.70
N LEU A 20 8.56 -8.37 2.02
CA LEU A 20 7.79 -7.32 2.68
C LEU A 20 8.48 -5.95 2.51
N SER A 21 9.80 -5.87 2.69
CA SER A 21 10.56 -4.63 2.50
C SER A 21 10.51 -4.12 1.05
N ILE A 22 10.61 -5.03 0.06
CA ILE A 22 10.42 -4.67 -1.35
C ILE A 22 9.02 -4.13 -1.59
N LEU A 23 8.00 -4.77 -1.03
CA LEU A 23 6.61 -4.38 -1.20
C LEU A 23 6.31 -3.02 -0.56
N GLU A 24 6.93 -2.74 0.58
CA GLU A 24 6.85 -1.43 1.23
C GLU A 24 7.47 -0.34 0.35
N SER A 25 8.68 -0.61 -0.15
CA SER A 25 9.44 0.32 -0.97
C SER A 25 8.76 0.56 -2.32
N SER A 26 8.17 -0.47 -2.93
CA SER A 26 7.44 -0.35 -4.19
C SER A 26 6.16 0.48 -4.00
N GLY A 27 5.43 0.30 -2.90
CA GLY A 27 4.29 1.16 -2.55
C GLY A 27 4.71 2.63 -2.44
N ALA A 28 5.83 2.91 -1.77
CA ALA A 28 6.37 4.26 -1.68
C ALA A 28 6.77 4.84 -3.06
N LEU A 29 7.44 4.04 -3.89
CA LEU A 29 7.86 4.43 -5.24
C LEU A 29 6.67 4.72 -6.17
N ILE A 30 5.61 3.89 -6.12
CA ILE A 30 4.40 4.11 -6.91
C ILE A 30 3.72 5.41 -6.46
N PHE A 31 3.57 5.62 -5.14
CA PHE A 31 2.94 6.82 -4.61
C PHE A 31 3.66 8.10 -5.03
N ILE A 32 4.99 8.16 -4.85
CA ILE A 32 5.77 9.34 -5.22
C ILE A 32 5.89 9.48 -6.75
N GLY A 33 5.95 8.38 -7.49
CA GLY A 33 5.97 8.38 -8.96
C GLY A 33 4.70 9.01 -9.54
N LEU A 34 3.53 8.67 -8.99
CA LEU A 34 2.26 9.30 -9.35
C LEU A 34 2.25 10.80 -9.00
N ALA A 35 2.82 11.18 -7.86
CA ALA A 35 2.93 12.57 -7.44
C ALA A 35 3.80 13.40 -8.39
N PHE A 36 4.94 12.84 -8.81
CA PHE A 36 5.83 13.45 -9.81
C PHE A 36 5.23 13.47 -11.22
N GLY A 37 4.33 12.54 -11.56
CA GLY A 37 3.59 12.58 -12.83
C GLY A 37 2.80 13.88 -13.04
N GLY A 38 2.40 14.54 -11.95
CA GLY A 38 1.72 15.84 -11.99
C GLY A 38 2.64 17.05 -12.17
N LEU A 39 3.96 16.90 -12.03
CA LEU A 39 4.92 18.01 -11.88
C LEU A 39 4.96 18.97 -13.08
N ALA A 40 4.49 18.55 -14.25
CA ALA A 40 4.34 19.42 -15.42
C ALA A 40 3.39 20.61 -15.18
N ILE A 41 2.44 20.48 -14.24
CA ILE A 41 1.51 21.55 -13.85
C ILE A 41 1.76 21.93 -12.39
N VAL A 42 1.53 21.01 -11.46
CA VAL A 42 1.82 21.15 -10.03
C VAL A 42 2.08 19.78 -9.40
N PHE A 43 2.86 19.71 -8.34
CA PHE A 43 3.03 18.45 -7.60
C PHE A 43 1.66 17.89 -7.16
N PHE A 44 1.44 16.58 -7.33
CA PHE A 44 0.13 15.93 -7.15
C PHE A 44 -1.00 16.42 -8.07
N TYR A 45 -0.71 17.05 -9.21
CA TYR A 45 -1.75 17.36 -10.18
C TYR A 45 -2.49 16.08 -10.62
N ASN A 46 -3.82 16.10 -10.54
CA ASN A 46 -4.65 14.95 -10.92
C ASN A 46 -4.78 14.86 -12.45
N PHE A 47 -3.71 14.43 -13.10
CA PHE A 47 -3.60 14.38 -14.56
C PHE A 47 -4.53 13.34 -15.21
N LEU A 48 -5.13 12.43 -14.44
CA LEU A 48 -6.09 11.45 -14.95
C LEU A 48 -7.54 11.96 -14.98
N VAL A 49 -7.82 13.17 -14.46
CA VAL A 49 -9.14 13.80 -14.64
C VAL A 49 -9.37 14.07 -16.13
N GLY A 50 -10.54 13.69 -16.63
CA GLY A 50 -10.89 13.74 -18.05
C GLY A 50 -10.39 12.55 -18.88
N SER A 51 -9.66 11.61 -18.28
CA SER A 51 -9.20 10.40 -18.96
C SER A 51 -10.23 9.24 -18.87
N PRO A 52 -10.11 8.20 -19.71
CA PRO A 52 -10.94 7.00 -19.60
C PRO A 52 -10.71 6.20 -18.31
N ILE A 53 -9.70 6.53 -17.50
CA ILE A 53 -9.28 5.77 -16.31
C ILE A 53 -9.56 6.59 -15.04
N PHE A 54 -10.65 6.27 -14.34
CA PHE A 54 -11.15 7.03 -13.18
C PHE A 54 -11.30 8.55 -13.42
N GLY A 55 -11.38 9.00 -14.68
CA GLY A 55 -11.35 10.41 -15.02
C GLY A 55 -12.70 11.07 -15.27
N HIS A 56 -13.82 10.43 -14.93
CA HIS A 56 -15.13 11.08 -15.09
C HIS A 56 -15.17 12.38 -14.29
N ILE A 57 -15.65 13.44 -14.93
CA ILE A 57 -15.79 14.73 -14.27
C ILE A 57 -17.14 14.71 -13.54
N PRO A 58 -17.14 14.80 -12.20
CA PRO A 58 -18.39 14.76 -11.46
C PRO A 58 -19.27 15.97 -11.83
N PRO A 59 -20.60 15.79 -11.92
CA PRO A 59 -21.49 16.90 -12.18
C PRO A 59 -21.46 17.91 -11.02
N SER A 60 -21.75 19.17 -11.33
CA SER A 60 -21.91 20.20 -10.31
C SER A 60 -23.08 19.84 -9.38
N GLY A 61 -22.79 19.57 -8.10
CA GLY A 61 -23.79 19.18 -7.10
C GLY A 61 -23.48 17.82 -6.46
N PRO A 62 -24.46 17.17 -5.82
CA PRO A 62 -24.28 15.84 -5.24
C PRO A 62 -23.84 14.85 -6.32
N ASN A 63 -22.70 14.17 -6.10
CA ASN A 63 -22.25 13.11 -6.99
C ASN A 63 -23.31 11.99 -6.97
N PRO A 64 -23.87 11.56 -8.12
CA PRO A 64 -24.88 10.49 -8.19
C PRO A 64 -24.34 9.08 -7.82
N GLY A 65 -23.19 9.00 -7.17
CA GLY A 65 -22.52 7.74 -6.82
C GLY A 65 -21.54 7.25 -7.88
N ASP A 66 -21.05 8.13 -8.77
CA ASP A 66 -20.04 7.74 -9.75
C ASP A 66 -18.67 7.53 -9.07
N ILE A 67 -18.25 6.27 -9.03
CA ILE A 67 -16.98 5.81 -8.47
C ILE A 67 -15.79 6.08 -9.40
N TRP A 68 -16.03 6.42 -10.67
CA TRP A 68 -15.01 6.63 -11.71
C TRP A 68 -14.54 8.09 -11.81
N THR A 69 -14.61 8.86 -10.73
CA THR A 69 -14.34 10.32 -10.73
C THR A 69 -13.02 10.74 -10.06
N ALA A 70 -12.31 9.78 -9.45
CA ALA A 70 -11.22 10.06 -8.52
C ALA A 70 -9.82 10.25 -9.17
N GLY A 71 -9.68 9.98 -10.46
CA GLY A 71 -8.45 10.12 -11.25
C GLY A 71 -7.28 9.31 -10.69
N VAL A 72 -6.19 9.98 -10.30
CA VAL A 72 -5.00 9.33 -9.74
C VAL A 72 -5.16 8.85 -8.28
N ILE A 73 -6.18 9.33 -7.56
CA ILE A 73 -6.35 9.08 -6.12
C ILE A 73 -6.50 7.60 -5.77
N PRO A 74 -7.28 6.76 -6.49
CA PRO A 74 -7.40 5.34 -6.17
C PRO A 74 -6.06 4.60 -6.26
N PHE A 75 -5.23 4.93 -7.26
CA PHE A 75 -3.91 4.33 -7.42
C PHE A 75 -2.95 4.73 -6.29
N MET A 76 -2.99 6.00 -5.88
CA MET A 76 -2.23 6.45 -4.71
C MET A 76 -2.66 5.74 -3.43
N ASN A 77 -3.97 5.55 -3.23
CA ASN A 77 -4.48 4.82 -2.07
C ASN A 77 -4.09 3.34 -2.07
N ILE A 78 -4.06 2.69 -3.23
CA ILE A 78 -3.53 1.32 -3.36
C ILE A 78 -2.05 1.29 -3.01
N ALA A 79 -1.26 2.25 -3.48
CA ALA A 79 0.17 2.34 -3.20
C ALA A 79 0.46 2.53 -1.70
N VAL A 80 -0.30 3.41 -1.04
CA VAL A 80 -0.23 3.61 0.42
C VAL A 80 -0.68 2.35 1.16
N GLY A 81 -1.79 1.73 0.73
CA GLY A 81 -2.29 0.49 1.32
C GLY A 81 -1.27 -0.64 1.25
N LEU A 82 -0.59 -0.78 0.11
CA LEU A 82 0.50 -1.73 -0.09
C LEU A 82 1.66 -1.47 0.87
N LYS A 83 2.09 -0.21 0.98
CA LYS A 83 3.15 0.21 1.89
C LYS A 83 2.81 -0.14 3.34
N VAL A 84 1.63 0.25 3.80
CA VAL A 84 1.20 0.04 5.19
C VAL A 84 1.04 -1.44 5.51
N LEU A 85 0.43 -2.22 4.60
CA LEU A 85 0.27 -3.66 4.77
C LEU A 85 1.62 -4.36 4.90
N ALA A 86 2.58 -4.00 4.06
CA ALA A 86 3.92 -4.56 4.09
C ALA A 86 4.68 -4.18 5.36
N GLY A 87 4.69 -2.89 5.71
CA GLY A 87 5.41 -2.39 6.89
C GLY A 87 4.87 -2.97 8.19
N LEU A 88 3.55 -2.97 8.39
CA LEU A 88 2.94 -3.55 9.60
C LEU A 88 3.18 -5.07 9.67
N SER A 89 3.07 -5.78 8.55
CA SER A 89 3.32 -7.22 8.53
C SER A 89 4.77 -7.57 8.84
N ALA A 90 5.74 -6.78 8.36
CA ALA A 90 7.16 -6.97 8.67
C ALA A 90 7.45 -6.75 10.16
N ILE A 91 6.96 -5.66 10.74
CA ILE A 91 7.14 -5.36 12.17
C ILE A 91 6.57 -6.48 13.03
N LEU A 92 5.33 -6.91 12.74
CA LEU A 92 4.69 -7.98 13.48
C LEU A 92 5.41 -9.32 13.34
N LEU A 93 5.94 -9.63 12.16
CA LEU A 93 6.70 -10.86 11.93
C LEU A 93 8.01 -10.86 12.73
N VAL A 94 8.77 -9.77 12.67
CA VAL A 94 10.04 -9.61 13.40
C VAL A 94 9.80 -9.69 14.91
N MET A 95 8.78 -8.98 15.43
CA MET A 95 8.43 -9.04 16.85
C MET A 95 8.05 -10.46 17.28
N ALA A 96 7.24 -11.16 16.48
CA ALA A 96 6.82 -12.52 16.80
C ALA A 96 8.00 -13.51 16.78
N LEU A 97 8.93 -13.37 15.82
CA LEU A 97 10.14 -14.19 15.75
C LEU A 97 11.08 -13.92 16.93
N ALA A 98 11.26 -12.65 17.29
CA ALA A 98 12.08 -12.27 18.44
C ALA A 98 11.56 -12.88 19.74
N THR A 99 10.24 -12.86 19.96
CA THR A 99 9.63 -13.49 21.14
C THR A 99 9.83 -15.00 21.15
N THR A 100 9.63 -15.69 20.03
CA THR A 100 9.82 -17.15 19.96
C THR A 100 11.27 -17.56 20.15
N LEU A 101 12.25 -16.73 19.72
CA LEU A 101 13.66 -17.01 19.96
C LEU A 101 14.02 -16.91 21.45
N MET A 102 13.46 -15.93 22.17
CA MET A 102 13.70 -15.78 23.62
C MET A 102 13.14 -16.96 24.43
N GLU A 103 11.98 -17.50 24.04
CA GLU A 103 11.38 -18.68 24.70
C GLU A 103 12.21 -19.96 24.51
N VAL A 104 13.05 -20.05 23.47
CA VAL A 104 13.90 -21.22 23.20
C VAL A 104 15.22 -21.19 23.96
N GLU A 105 15.66 -20.01 24.41
CA GLU A 105 16.90 -19.84 25.18
C GLU A 105 16.72 -20.03 26.71
N GLU A 106 15.48 -20.06 27.22
CA GLU A 106 15.14 -20.44 28.62
C GLU A 106 14.89 -21.95 28.80
#